data_AF-A0A538B0H5-F1
#
_entry.id   AF-A0A538B0H5-F1
#
_cell.length_a   1.000
_cell.length_b   1.000
_cell.length_c   1.000
_cell.angle_alpha   90.00
_cell.angle_beta   90.00
_cell.angle_gamma   90.00
#
_symmetry.space_group_name_H-M   'P 1'
#
loop_
_entity.id
_entity.type
_entity.pdbx_description
1 polymer ?
#
loop_
_entity_poly.entity_id
_entity_poly.type
_entity_poly.pdbx_seq_one_letter_code
_entity_poly.pdbx_strand_id
1 'polypeptide(L)'
;MIVLGLLSCAMIYAFHADLNTLIHFYVVGVFTSFTLSQTGMVKHWLAEGRKGDAAMRGWRRSIVINIIGAITTAIVLVVVVISKFAEGAWLSILIIGLLVPGFYSIHKHYAWVRAQTRRGSERPGDLEANHVVLLVRDVDASTAEALGYVRSFRPASFHPVTPGASVPPDLADRWRSFCEPGTAELEALGAGNLTSAVRTYVQRLQPGPDDVVTVMVPEIVDQGLVRYLVGENELVRLKAGLLGEPGVVVTDVPVVEDPARHADVSKPLIPQKTVTIVFVSSVNDVTVRAINYARTLDATITRAIYFDVDPEQANRLEESWFNLGLDVPLDIVEAPFRDLTRPMLNEVRRFSMHPHVMVNVLVPEVIVSHWWQLPLHNQSALFIKRLFLHEDRVLLTSVPFLLERDVAPVPRMNIRPATKDDVQFLKKMLYEAARWNPDWPREPIEEVLADPVLVRYHQGWGREGDGGVVAEVESVPVGAAWYRLFTAEEPGYGFVDDKIPELSIAVVPLHRRKGIGEALLRSCMVQAREEGFQALSLSVAVHNRSRMMYQKAGFEKVEESGGNWTMVANL
;
A
#
# COMPACT_ATOMS: atom_id res chain seq x y z
N MET A 1 11.15 4.77 -24.15
CA MET A 1 11.53 4.83 -25.57
C MET A 1 10.89 3.73 -26.42
N ILE A 2 10.98 2.44 -26.03
CA ILE A 2 10.43 1.32 -26.85
C ILE A 2 8.92 1.45 -27.11
N VAL A 3 8.10 1.70 -26.08
CA VAL A 3 6.64 1.84 -26.23
C VAL A 3 6.27 2.98 -27.19
N LEU A 4 6.95 4.13 -27.06
CA LEU A 4 6.72 5.27 -27.96
C LEU A 4 7.09 4.91 -29.40
N GLY A 5 8.23 4.24 -29.61
CA GLY A 5 8.64 3.78 -30.94
C GLY A 5 7.64 2.80 -31.57
N LEU A 6 7.16 1.82 -30.80
CA LEU A 6 6.15 0.86 -31.27
C LEU A 6 4.82 1.56 -31.63
N LEU A 7 4.36 2.49 -30.79
CA LEU A 7 3.13 3.26 -31.07
C LEU A 7 3.29 4.16 -32.30
N SER A 8 4.44 4.81 -32.47
CA SER A 8 4.74 5.61 -33.66
C SER A 8 4.76 4.74 -34.92
N CYS A 9 5.40 3.57 -34.90
CA CYS A 9 5.39 2.63 -36.02
C CYS A 9 3.96 2.15 -36.33
N ALA A 10 3.18 1.81 -35.31
CA ALA A 10 1.79 1.37 -35.48
C ALA A 10 0.91 2.48 -36.09
N MET A 11 1.06 3.73 -35.66
CA MET A 11 0.35 4.86 -36.28
C MET A 11 0.77 5.07 -37.73
N ILE A 12 2.06 5.07 -38.05
CA ILE A 12 2.55 5.24 -39.43
C ILE A 12 1.98 4.14 -40.34
N TYR A 13 1.98 2.89 -39.86
CA TYR A 13 1.41 1.76 -40.59
C TYR A 13 -0.10 1.91 -40.80
N ALA A 14 -0.85 2.24 -39.75
CA ALA A 14 -2.31 2.34 -39.79
C ALA A 14 -2.81 3.48 -40.71
N PHE A 15 -2.05 4.58 -40.82
CA PHE A 15 -2.39 5.73 -41.65
C PHE A 15 -1.68 5.75 -43.01
N HIS A 16 -1.00 4.66 -43.38
CA HIS A 16 -0.24 4.57 -44.63
C HIS A 16 0.73 5.76 -44.85
N ALA A 17 1.30 6.29 -43.76
CA ALA A 17 2.14 7.47 -43.74
C ALA A 17 1.51 8.77 -44.31
N ASP A 18 0.18 8.90 -44.30
CA ASP A 18 -0.49 10.13 -44.75
C ASP A 18 -0.36 11.27 -43.73
N LEU A 19 0.49 12.25 -44.08
CA LEU A 19 0.72 13.45 -43.26
C LEU A 19 -0.55 14.27 -43.03
N ASN A 20 -1.46 14.33 -44.00
CA ASN A 20 -2.66 15.16 -43.89
C ASN A 20 -3.53 14.66 -42.74
N THR A 21 -3.69 13.34 -42.63
CA THR A 21 -4.44 12.72 -41.55
C THR A 21 -3.68 12.80 -40.22
N LEU A 22 -2.36 12.55 -40.23
CA LEU A 22 -1.50 12.56 -39.02
C LEU A 22 -1.40 13.93 -38.33
N ILE A 23 -1.36 15.03 -39.08
CA ILE A 23 -1.24 16.39 -38.52
C ILE A 23 -2.42 16.73 -37.61
N HIS A 24 -3.63 16.29 -37.96
CA HIS A 24 -4.82 16.60 -37.15
C HIS A 24 -4.73 16.01 -35.74
N PHE A 25 -4.13 14.82 -35.58
CA PHE A 25 -3.89 14.23 -34.25
C PHE A 25 -2.98 15.07 -33.38
N TYR A 26 -1.88 15.54 -33.97
CA TYR A 26 -0.92 16.39 -33.31
C TYR A 26 -1.55 17.72 -32.88
N VAL A 27 -2.28 18.38 -33.78
CA VAL A 27 -2.91 19.68 -33.52
C VAL A 27 -3.91 19.59 -32.37
N VAL A 28 -4.79 18.59 -32.35
CA VAL A 28 -5.76 18.39 -31.24
C VAL A 28 -5.03 18.19 -29.91
N GLY A 29 -3.99 17.35 -29.87
CA GLY A 29 -3.22 17.08 -28.65
C GLY A 29 -2.47 18.30 -28.11
N VAL A 30 -1.81 19.05 -28.99
CA VAL A 30 -1.03 20.25 -28.63
C VAL A 30 -1.94 21.37 -28.13
N PHE A 31 -3.02 21.68 -28.85
CA PHE A 31 -3.95 22.73 -28.41
C PHE A 31 -4.74 22.34 -27.17
N THR A 32 -5.03 21.04 -26.96
CA THR A 32 -5.58 20.57 -25.68
C THR A 32 -4.59 20.83 -24.53
N SER A 33 -3.32 20.48 -24.71
CA SER A 33 -2.27 20.68 -23.71
C SER A 33 -2.02 22.17 -23.40
N PHE A 34 -2.01 23.02 -24.43
CA PHE A 34 -1.90 24.47 -24.26
C PHE A 34 -3.12 25.05 -23.56
N THR A 35 -4.33 24.67 -23.95
CA THR A 35 -5.56 25.15 -23.30
C THR A 35 -5.58 24.79 -21.82
N LEU A 36 -5.25 23.53 -21.48
CA LEU A 36 -5.16 23.07 -20.09
C LEU A 36 -4.05 23.77 -19.30
N SER A 37 -2.87 23.96 -19.89
CA SER A 37 -1.74 24.65 -19.26
C SER A 37 -2.07 26.13 -18.99
N GLN A 38 -2.58 26.85 -19.98
CA GLN A 38 -2.98 28.25 -19.83
C GLN A 38 -4.08 28.40 -18.76
N THR A 39 -5.09 27.54 -18.79
CA THR A 39 -6.16 27.52 -17.76
C THR A 39 -5.61 27.20 -16.37
N GLY A 40 -4.67 26.25 -16.27
CA GLY A 40 -3.97 25.92 -15.04
C GLY A 40 -3.16 27.09 -14.49
N MET A 41 -2.47 27.84 -15.35
CA MET A 41 -1.75 29.06 -14.98
C MET A 41 -2.70 30.16 -14.51
N VAL A 42 -3.87 30.32 -15.12
CA VAL A 42 -4.91 31.24 -14.62
C VAL A 42 -5.31 30.86 -13.19
N LYS A 43 -5.58 29.57 -12.93
CA LYS A 43 -5.91 29.10 -11.57
C LYS A 43 -4.76 29.33 -10.58
N HIS A 44 -3.52 29.09 -11.00
CA HIS A 44 -2.32 29.34 -10.20
C HIS A 44 -2.20 30.82 -9.82
N TRP A 45 -2.31 31.73 -10.78
CA TRP A 45 -2.24 33.17 -10.53
C TRP A 45 -3.42 33.67 -9.68
N LEU A 46 -4.62 33.10 -9.83
CA LEU A 46 -5.76 33.38 -8.94
C LEU A 46 -5.52 32.93 -7.50
N ALA A 47 -4.80 31.82 -7.29
CA ALA A 47 -4.42 31.37 -5.96
C ALA A 47 -3.33 32.26 -5.36
N GLU A 48 -2.34 32.66 -6.16
CA GLU A 48 -1.26 33.54 -5.73
C GLU A 48 -1.77 34.95 -5.38
N GLY A 49 -2.71 35.48 -6.16
CA GLY A 49 -3.35 36.77 -5.90
C GLY A 49 -4.16 36.83 -4.61
N ARG A 50 -4.59 35.68 -4.06
CA ARG A 50 -5.27 35.62 -2.74
C ARG A 50 -4.31 35.80 -1.56
N LYS A 51 -2.99 35.72 -1.78
CA LYS A 51 -1.97 35.93 -0.74
C LYS A 51 -1.74 37.42 -0.41
N GLY A 52 -2.51 38.34 -0.99
CA GLY A 52 -2.52 39.76 -0.64
C GLY A 52 -1.20 40.48 -0.98
N ASP A 53 -0.74 41.36 -0.09
CA ASP A 53 0.46 42.19 -0.28
C ASP A 53 1.78 41.38 -0.38
N ALA A 54 1.74 40.09 -0.03
CA ALA A 54 2.86 39.16 -0.22
C ALA A 54 2.95 38.59 -1.65
N ALA A 55 1.98 38.86 -2.53
CA ALA A 55 1.98 38.36 -3.91
C ALA A 55 3.04 39.07 -4.79
N MET A 56 3.71 38.31 -5.65
CA MET A 56 4.72 38.84 -6.59
C MET A 56 4.19 40.01 -7.44
N ARG A 57 5.02 41.05 -7.60
CA ARG A 57 4.75 42.16 -8.52
C ARG A 57 4.61 41.62 -9.95
N GLY A 58 3.44 41.83 -10.57
CA GLY A 58 3.18 41.45 -11.96
C GLY A 58 2.15 40.34 -12.17
N TRP A 59 1.63 39.71 -11.10
CA TRP A 59 0.63 38.63 -11.22
C TRP A 59 -0.61 39.05 -12.04
N ARG A 60 -1.07 40.31 -11.90
CA ARG A 60 -2.20 40.88 -12.66
C ARG A 60 -1.96 40.93 -14.16
N ARG A 61 -0.70 41.11 -14.60
CA ARG A 61 -0.36 41.07 -16.03
C ARG A 61 -0.30 39.62 -16.51
N SER A 62 0.36 38.76 -15.74
CA SER A 62 0.49 37.34 -16.07
C SER A 62 -0.86 36.63 -16.17
N ILE A 63 -1.81 36.92 -15.28
CA ILE A 63 -3.15 36.32 -15.35
C ILE A 63 -3.89 36.77 -16.62
N VAL A 64 -3.82 38.05 -17.01
CA VAL A 64 -4.47 38.55 -18.23
C VAL A 64 -3.89 37.87 -19.48
N ILE A 65 -2.55 37.76 -19.56
CA ILE A 65 -1.89 37.07 -20.68
C ILE A 65 -2.34 35.61 -20.76
N ASN A 66 -2.38 34.89 -19.62
CA ASN A 66 -2.81 33.50 -19.60
C ASN A 66 -4.32 33.33 -19.90
N ILE A 67 -5.17 34.29 -19.51
CA ILE A 67 -6.60 34.28 -19.87
C ILE A 67 -6.77 34.41 -21.37
N ILE A 68 -6.09 35.39 -22.00
CA ILE A 68 -6.13 35.57 -23.45
C ILE A 68 -5.62 34.30 -24.13
N GLY A 69 -4.48 33.76 -23.67
CA GLY A 69 -3.92 32.51 -24.16
C GLY A 69 -4.89 31.34 -24.06
N ALA A 70 -5.56 31.17 -22.92
CA ALA A 70 -6.54 30.11 -22.71
C ALA A 70 -7.75 30.24 -23.64
N ILE A 71 -8.29 31.45 -23.83
CA ILE A 71 -9.42 31.70 -24.73
C ILE A 71 -9.01 31.44 -26.18
N THR A 72 -7.88 31.99 -26.64
CA THR A 72 -7.42 31.82 -28.02
C THR A 72 -7.15 30.35 -28.33
N THR A 73 -6.44 29.64 -27.45
CA THR A 73 -6.13 28.22 -27.65
C THR A 73 -7.39 27.34 -27.60
N ALA A 74 -8.34 27.64 -26.72
CA ALA A 74 -9.63 26.96 -26.68
C ALA A 74 -10.44 27.18 -27.97
N ILE A 75 -10.48 28.40 -28.50
CA ILE A 75 -11.14 28.69 -29.78
C ILE A 75 -10.51 27.88 -30.91
N VAL A 76 -9.18 27.87 -31.02
CA VAL A 76 -8.48 27.09 -32.04
C VAL A 76 -8.79 25.60 -31.89
N LEU A 77 -8.78 25.06 -30.67
CA LEU A 77 -9.13 23.67 -30.41
C LEU A 77 -10.55 23.34 -30.88
N VAL A 78 -11.54 24.19 -30.55
CA VAL A 78 -12.94 24.00 -30.97
C VAL A 78 -13.06 24.05 -32.49
N VAL A 79 -12.43 25.03 -33.14
CA VAL A 79 -12.45 25.17 -34.61
C VAL A 79 -11.85 23.94 -35.28
N VAL A 80 -10.70 23.44 -34.79
CA VAL A 80 -10.05 22.25 -35.34
C VAL A 80 -10.94 21.02 -35.13
N VAL A 81 -11.48 20.83 -33.92
CA VAL A 81 -12.34 19.68 -33.61
C VAL A 81 -13.57 19.64 -34.52
N ILE A 82 -14.20 20.79 -34.79
CA ILE A 82 -15.40 20.86 -35.64
C ILE A 82 -15.03 20.73 -37.12
N SER A 83 -14.08 21.53 -37.61
CA SER A 83 -13.78 21.58 -39.06
C SER A 83 -13.08 20.32 -39.57
N LYS A 84 -12.25 19.69 -38.73
CA LYS A 84 -11.44 18.51 -39.10
C LYS A 84 -11.98 17.21 -38.52
N PHE A 85 -13.22 17.23 -38.02
CA PHE A 85 -13.86 16.04 -37.45
C PHE A 85 -13.88 14.87 -38.44
N ALA A 86 -14.34 15.12 -39.67
CA ALA A 86 -14.43 14.11 -40.73
C ALA A 86 -13.06 13.67 -41.28
N GLU A 87 -12.01 14.49 -41.11
CA GLU A 87 -10.64 14.25 -41.58
C GLU A 87 -9.79 13.47 -40.56
N GLY A 88 -10.39 12.96 -39.48
CA GLY A 88 -9.72 12.08 -38.52
C GLY A 88 -9.52 12.67 -37.11
N ALA A 89 -9.88 13.94 -36.85
CA ALA A 89 -9.77 14.52 -35.51
C ALA A 89 -10.59 13.75 -34.44
N TRP A 90 -11.68 13.08 -34.86
CA TRP A 90 -12.51 12.25 -34.00
C TRP A 90 -11.73 11.14 -33.26
N LEU A 91 -10.70 10.57 -33.90
CA LEU A 91 -9.94 9.47 -33.31
C LEU A 91 -9.04 9.97 -32.16
N SER A 92 -8.55 11.22 -32.20
CA SER A 92 -7.85 11.82 -31.05
C SER A 92 -8.75 11.97 -29.84
N ILE A 93 -9.99 12.41 -30.07
CA ILE A 93 -11.01 12.56 -29.03
C ILE A 93 -11.33 11.18 -28.44
N LEU A 94 -11.47 10.16 -29.29
CA LEU A 94 -11.66 8.79 -28.83
C LEU A 94 -10.49 8.29 -27.98
N ILE A 95 -9.25 8.49 -28.42
CA ILE A 95 -8.05 8.07 -27.69
C ILE A 95 -7.97 8.77 -26.33
N ILE A 96 -8.16 10.09 -26.28
CA ILE A 96 -8.19 10.85 -25.01
C ILE A 96 -9.34 10.35 -24.13
N GLY A 97 -10.53 10.14 -24.72
CA GLY A 97 -11.71 9.62 -24.06
C GLY A 97 -11.55 8.20 -23.51
N LEU A 98 -10.61 7.41 -24.04
CA LEU A 98 -10.25 6.08 -23.52
C LEU A 98 -9.12 6.17 -22.49
N LEU A 99 -8.09 6.99 -22.75
CA LEU A 99 -6.93 7.16 -21.88
C LEU A 99 -7.31 7.78 -20.53
N VAL A 100 -8.19 8.78 -20.51
CA VAL A 100 -8.58 9.48 -19.27
C VAL A 100 -9.29 8.52 -18.29
N PRO A 101 -10.35 7.77 -18.68
CA PRO A 101 -10.90 6.71 -17.84
C PRO A 101 -9.89 5.62 -17.48
N GLY A 102 -8.98 5.27 -18.39
CA GLY A 102 -7.88 4.34 -18.12
C GLY A 102 -6.99 4.82 -16.97
N PHE A 103 -6.52 6.08 -17.03
CA PHE A 103 -5.73 6.71 -15.97
C PHE A 103 -6.52 6.83 -14.66
N TYR A 104 -7.81 7.17 -14.73
CA TYR A 104 -8.67 7.22 -13.55
C TYR A 104 -8.85 5.82 -12.91
N SER A 105 -9.01 4.79 -13.73
CA SER A 105 -9.10 3.39 -13.29
C SER A 105 -7.80 2.94 -12.62
N ILE A 106 -6.65 3.22 -13.22
CA ILE A 106 -5.33 2.95 -12.64
C ILE A 106 -5.18 3.70 -11.31
N HIS A 107 -5.51 4.99 -11.26
CA HIS A 107 -5.43 5.78 -10.04
C HIS A 107 -6.33 5.22 -8.92
N LYS A 108 -7.58 4.86 -9.26
CA LYS A 108 -8.52 4.22 -8.33
C LYS A 108 -7.99 2.88 -7.83
N HIS A 109 -7.40 2.07 -8.71
CA HIS A 109 -6.78 0.80 -8.36
C HIS A 109 -5.63 1.00 -7.37
N TYR A 110 -4.69 1.90 -7.65
CA TYR A 110 -3.59 2.20 -6.72
C TYR A 110 -4.07 2.83 -5.40
N ALA A 111 -5.13 3.64 -5.41
CA ALA A 111 -5.75 4.13 -4.19
C ALA A 111 -6.35 2.99 -3.36
N TRP A 112 -6.99 2.01 -4.00
CA TRP A 112 -7.51 0.81 -3.34
C TRP A 112 -6.38 -0.06 -2.76
N VAL A 113 -5.32 -0.34 -3.52
CA VAL A 113 -4.15 -1.10 -3.03
C VAL A 113 -3.49 -0.39 -1.83
N ARG A 114 -3.30 0.93 -1.92
CA ARG A 114 -2.75 1.73 -0.79
C ARG A 114 -3.64 1.69 0.44
N ALA A 115 -4.95 1.60 0.28
CA ALA A 115 -5.88 1.49 1.40
C ALA A 115 -5.85 0.10 2.04
N GLN A 116 -5.61 -0.96 1.25
CA GLN A 116 -5.50 -2.34 1.78
C GLN A 116 -4.19 -2.59 2.50
N THR A 117 -3.09 -2.08 1.97
CA THR A 117 -1.75 -2.25 2.56
C THR A 117 -1.51 -1.36 3.77
N ARG A 118 -2.42 -0.42 4.09
CA ARG A 118 -2.31 0.47 5.26
C ARG A 118 -3.42 0.21 6.27
N ARG A 119 -3.87 -1.04 6.38
CA ARG A 119 -4.92 -1.41 7.32
C ARG A 119 -4.36 -1.62 8.72
N GLY A 120 -3.07 -1.91 8.86
CA GLY A 120 -2.49 -2.36 10.12
C GLY A 120 -2.85 -3.80 10.41
N SER A 121 -3.05 -4.62 9.36
CA SER A 121 -3.40 -6.04 9.50
C SER A 121 -2.21 -6.90 9.94
N GLU A 122 -0.99 -6.39 9.74
CA GLU A 122 0.25 -7.03 10.15
C GLU A 122 0.83 -6.18 11.28
N ARG A 123 1.21 -6.81 12.38
CA ARG A 123 1.85 -6.19 13.53
C ARG A 123 3.28 -6.70 13.66
N PRO A 124 4.20 -5.89 14.20
CA PRO A 124 5.55 -6.35 14.46
C PRO A 124 5.54 -7.56 15.39
N GLY A 125 6.04 -8.70 14.92
CA GLY A 125 6.15 -9.94 15.69
C GLY A 125 5.14 -11.03 15.33
N ASP A 126 4.26 -10.80 14.35
CA ASP A 126 3.19 -11.74 13.98
C ASP A 126 3.65 -13.06 13.33
N LEU A 127 4.94 -13.26 13.04
CA LEU A 127 5.43 -14.54 12.52
C LEU A 127 6.24 -15.29 13.58
N GLU A 128 5.84 -16.52 13.89
CA GLU A 128 6.41 -17.33 14.97
C GLU A 128 7.45 -18.34 14.47
N ALA A 129 7.11 -19.19 13.50
CA ALA A 129 7.98 -20.27 13.04
C ALA A 129 8.23 -20.24 11.53
N ASN A 130 9.43 -20.65 11.11
CA ASN A 130 9.80 -20.76 9.70
C ASN A 130 10.10 -22.23 9.33
N HIS A 131 9.27 -22.79 8.45
CA HIS A 131 9.45 -24.11 7.88
C HIS A 131 10.13 -24.01 6.51
N VAL A 132 11.25 -24.68 6.32
CA VAL A 132 12.01 -24.60 5.07
C VAL A 132 11.74 -25.84 4.23
N VAL A 133 11.32 -25.63 2.98
CA VAL A 133 11.23 -26.65 1.93
C VAL A 133 12.31 -26.38 0.90
N LEU A 134 13.31 -27.25 0.80
CA LEU A 134 14.40 -27.11 -0.17
C LEU A 134 14.14 -28.01 -1.37
N LEU A 135 13.98 -27.41 -2.55
CA LEU A 135 13.80 -28.17 -3.79
C LEU A 135 15.15 -28.69 -4.29
N VAL A 136 15.40 -30.00 -4.14
CA VAL A 136 16.62 -30.68 -4.58
C VAL A 136 16.37 -31.43 -5.89
N ARG A 137 16.80 -30.83 -7.00
CA ARG A 137 16.81 -31.46 -8.33
C ARG A 137 18.11 -32.21 -8.60
N ASP A 138 19.21 -31.67 -8.09
CA ASP A 138 20.53 -32.27 -8.13
C ASP A 138 21.37 -31.80 -6.92
N VAL A 139 22.49 -32.49 -6.65
CA VAL A 139 23.48 -32.07 -5.64
C VAL A 139 24.62 -31.33 -6.35
N ASP A 140 24.42 -30.03 -6.55
CA ASP A 140 25.33 -29.11 -7.24
C ASP A 140 25.69 -27.89 -6.37
N ALA A 141 26.39 -26.90 -6.94
CA ALA A 141 26.81 -25.69 -6.25
C ALA A 141 25.64 -24.85 -5.72
N SER A 142 24.50 -24.81 -6.42
CA SER A 142 23.30 -24.07 -5.98
C SER A 142 22.64 -24.76 -4.79
N THR A 143 22.56 -26.09 -4.81
CA THR A 143 22.10 -26.88 -3.66
C THR A 143 23.05 -26.74 -2.46
N ALA A 144 24.36 -26.65 -2.71
CA ALA A 144 25.37 -26.43 -1.68
C ALA A 144 25.21 -25.06 -0.99
N GLU A 145 25.01 -23.98 -1.76
CA GLU A 145 24.74 -22.66 -1.21
C GLU A 145 23.41 -22.60 -0.45
N ALA A 146 22.35 -23.19 -1.01
CA ALA A 146 21.05 -23.23 -0.36
C ALA A 146 21.13 -23.96 0.99
N LEU A 147 21.73 -25.15 1.04
CA LEU A 147 21.91 -25.90 2.29
C LEU A 147 22.82 -25.16 3.28
N GLY A 148 23.89 -24.51 2.79
CA GLY A 148 24.75 -23.66 3.59
C GLY A 148 24.00 -22.49 4.24
N TYR A 149 23.13 -21.82 3.47
CA TYR A 149 22.27 -20.76 3.96
C TYR A 149 21.24 -21.27 4.98
N VAL A 150 20.56 -22.40 4.72
CA VAL A 150 19.62 -23.00 5.70
C VAL A 150 20.29 -23.28 7.04
N ARG A 151 21.52 -23.79 7.01
CA ARG A 151 22.31 -24.10 8.22
C ARG A 151 22.75 -22.86 9.00
N SER A 152 22.67 -21.67 8.40
CA SER A 152 23.01 -20.42 9.08
C SER A 152 21.95 -19.95 10.06
N PHE A 153 20.73 -20.49 10.00
CA PHE A 153 19.64 -20.20 10.92
C PHE A 153 18.95 -21.49 11.40
N ARG A 154 17.98 -21.38 12.31
CA ARG A 154 17.28 -22.54 12.89
C ARG A 154 15.83 -22.59 12.41
N PRO A 155 15.54 -23.27 11.28
CA PRO A 155 14.16 -23.48 10.87
C PRO A 155 13.43 -24.39 11.87
N ALA A 156 12.12 -24.19 12.02
CA ALA A 156 11.24 -25.02 12.84
C ALA A 156 11.15 -26.46 12.31
N SER A 157 11.21 -26.60 10.99
CA SER A 157 11.38 -27.89 10.31
C SER A 157 12.09 -27.71 8.98
N PHE A 158 12.86 -28.70 8.56
CA PHE A 158 13.57 -28.69 7.29
C PHE A 158 13.18 -29.90 6.44
N HIS A 159 12.70 -29.64 5.22
CA HIS A 159 12.13 -30.61 4.29
C HIS A 159 12.87 -30.55 2.95
N PRO A 160 13.93 -31.35 2.74
CA PRO A 160 14.57 -31.47 1.44
C PRO A 160 13.71 -32.37 0.55
N VAL A 161 13.15 -31.80 -0.53
CA VAL A 161 12.17 -32.47 -1.40
C VAL A 161 12.68 -32.56 -2.83
N THR A 162 12.36 -33.65 -3.51
CA THR A 162 12.72 -33.87 -4.92
C THR A 162 11.47 -34.09 -5.80
N PRO A 163 11.44 -33.59 -7.04
CA PRO A 163 10.34 -33.86 -7.97
C PRO A 163 10.21 -35.35 -8.29
N GLY A 164 8.96 -35.82 -8.45
CA GLY A 164 8.67 -37.17 -8.89
C GLY A 164 7.98 -38.04 -7.83
N ALA A 165 7.53 -39.22 -8.24
CA ALA A 165 6.76 -40.13 -7.39
C ALA A 165 7.62 -40.83 -6.31
N SER A 166 8.93 -40.94 -6.53
CA SER A 166 9.88 -41.58 -5.63
C SER A 166 11.24 -40.88 -5.74
N VAL A 167 12.03 -40.92 -4.67
CA VAL A 167 13.39 -40.38 -4.67
C VAL A 167 14.30 -41.27 -5.53
N PRO A 168 15.03 -40.74 -6.53
CA PRO A 168 16.01 -41.50 -7.28
C PRO A 168 17.12 -42.04 -6.34
N PRO A 169 17.47 -43.35 -6.38
CA PRO A 169 18.46 -43.92 -5.46
C PRO A 169 19.84 -43.26 -5.55
N ASP A 170 20.27 -42.91 -6.75
CA ASP A 170 21.53 -42.21 -7.02
C ASP A 170 21.57 -40.80 -6.41
N LEU A 171 20.46 -40.06 -6.51
CA LEU A 171 20.31 -38.75 -5.89
C LEU A 171 20.27 -38.87 -4.36
N ALA A 172 19.58 -39.87 -3.81
CA ALA A 172 19.55 -40.15 -2.38
C ALA A 172 20.95 -40.44 -1.81
N ASP A 173 21.74 -41.26 -2.50
CA ASP A 173 23.10 -41.60 -2.08
C ASP A 173 24.05 -40.40 -2.16
N ARG A 174 23.93 -39.58 -3.23
CA ARG A 174 24.67 -38.31 -3.34
C ARG A 174 24.29 -37.33 -2.24
N TRP A 175 23.00 -37.20 -1.92
CA TRP A 175 22.52 -36.35 -0.84
C TRP A 175 23.07 -36.79 0.53
N ARG A 176 23.02 -38.08 0.85
CA ARG A 176 23.57 -38.63 2.11
C ARG A 176 25.08 -38.43 2.22
N SER A 177 25.79 -38.59 1.10
CA SER A 177 27.25 -38.42 1.06
C SER A 177 27.66 -36.95 1.21
N PHE A 178 26.82 -36.05 0.70
CA PHE A 178 27.04 -34.61 0.73
C PHE A 178 26.66 -33.97 2.08
N CYS A 179 25.65 -34.51 2.75
CA CYS A 179 25.14 -33.99 4.01
C CYS A 179 25.90 -34.52 5.23
N GLU A 180 25.78 -33.81 6.36
CA GLU A 180 26.30 -34.30 7.65
C GLU A 180 25.30 -35.28 8.28
N PRO A 181 25.78 -36.23 9.10
CA PRO A 181 24.91 -37.14 9.84
C PRO A 181 23.84 -36.37 10.64
N GLY A 182 22.56 -36.77 10.48
CA GLY A 182 21.41 -36.12 11.13
C GLY A 182 20.72 -35.04 10.30
N THR A 183 21.22 -34.73 9.10
CA THR A 183 20.44 -33.95 8.11
C THR A 183 19.22 -34.75 7.66
N ALA A 184 18.08 -34.08 7.42
CA ALA A 184 16.87 -34.73 6.92
C ALA A 184 17.11 -35.49 5.59
N GLU A 185 16.47 -36.65 5.45
CA GLU A 185 16.50 -37.46 4.22
C GLU A 185 15.65 -36.81 3.12
N LEU A 186 16.00 -37.07 1.85
CA LEU A 186 15.21 -36.58 0.72
C LEU A 186 13.80 -37.20 0.71
N GLU A 187 12.80 -36.36 0.45
CA GLU A 187 11.41 -36.76 0.30
C GLU A 187 10.89 -36.55 -1.13
N ALA A 188 10.05 -37.46 -1.63
CA ALA A 188 9.45 -37.33 -2.95
C ALA A 188 8.19 -36.45 -2.89
N LEU A 189 8.11 -35.45 -3.78
CA LEU A 189 6.94 -34.55 -3.86
C LEU A 189 5.65 -35.27 -4.32
N GLY A 190 5.80 -36.37 -5.08
CA GLY A 190 4.71 -37.10 -5.72
C GLY A 190 4.65 -36.88 -7.24
N ALA A 191 3.76 -37.61 -7.91
CA ALA A 191 3.58 -37.51 -9.35
C ALA A 191 2.80 -36.23 -9.74
N GLY A 192 3.18 -35.59 -10.84
CA GLY A 192 2.46 -34.46 -11.43
C GLY A 192 3.35 -33.30 -11.87
N ASN A 193 2.73 -32.17 -12.17
CA ASN A 193 3.43 -30.92 -12.45
C ASN A 193 4.12 -30.42 -11.16
N LEU A 194 5.38 -29.98 -11.26
CA LEU A 194 6.18 -29.51 -10.14
C LEU A 194 5.46 -28.46 -9.27
N THR A 195 4.78 -27.49 -9.89
CA THR A 195 4.07 -26.42 -9.16
C THR A 195 2.96 -26.98 -8.28
N SER A 196 2.14 -27.88 -8.85
CA SER A 196 1.06 -28.52 -8.11
C SER A 196 1.58 -29.47 -7.03
N ALA A 197 2.70 -30.16 -7.29
CA ALA A 197 3.31 -31.09 -6.37
C ALA A 197 3.91 -30.36 -5.14
N VAL A 198 4.69 -29.30 -5.34
CA VAL A 198 5.20 -28.46 -4.23
C VAL A 198 4.05 -27.83 -3.47
N ARG A 199 3.05 -27.27 -4.15
CA ARG A 199 1.86 -26.69 -3.50
C ARG A 199 1.17 -27.71 -2.60
N THR A 200 0.91 -28.91 -3.12
CA THR A 200 0.25 -29.99 -2.37
C THR A 200 1.11 -30.43 -1.19
N TYR A 201 2.44 -30.47 -1.35
CA TYR A 201 3.36 -30.75 -0.24
C TYR A 201 3.27 -29.70 0.85
N VAL A 202 3.40 -28.42 0.49
CA VAL A 202 3.32 -27.29 1.43
C VAL A 202 1.98 -27.26 2.18
N GLN A 203 0.86 -27.50 1.48
CA GLN A 203 -0.47 -27.58 2.11
C GLN A 203 -0.60 -28.76 3.08
N ARG A 204 0.13 -29.86 2.86
CA ARG A 204 0.16 -31.01 3.79
C ARG A 204 0.95 -30.73 5.06
N LEU A 205 1.90 -29.79 5.05
CA LEU A 205 2.66 -29.43 6.25
C LEU A 205 1.76 -28.83 7.34
N GLN A 206 0.60 -28.26 6.96
CA GLN A 206 -0.34 -27.60 7.88
C GLN A 206 0.37 -26.67 8.88
N PRO A 207 1.14 -25.68 8.39
CA PRO A 207 1.81 -24.72 9.26
C PRO A 207 0.78 -23.99 10.15
N GLY A 208 1.20 -23.56 11.33
CA GLY A 208 0.39 -22.73 12.21
C GLY A 208 -0.11 -21.45 11.50
N PRO A 209 -1.12 -20.77 12.06
CA PRO A 209 -1.69 -19.57 11.45
C PRO A 209 -0.67 -18.44 11.25
N ASP A 210 0.34 -18.40 12.13
CA ASP A 210 1.41 -17.39 12.19
C ASP A 210 2.77 -17.96 11.73
N ASP A 211 2.77 -19.16 11.15
CA ASP A 211 3.97 -19.79 10.61
C ASP A 211 4.15 -19.46 9.13
N VAL A 212 5.40 -19.44 8.68
CA VAL A 212 5.78 -19.22 7.30
C VAL A 212 6.46 -20.45 6.71
N VAL A 213 6.17 -20.75 5.45
CA VAL A 213 6.86 -21.80 4.70
C VAL A 213 7.76 -21.17 3.65
N THR A 214 9.08 -21.23 3.86
CA THR A 214 10.08 -20.79 2.89
C THR A 214 10.38 -21.93 1.91
N VAL A 215 9.97 -21.77 0.65
CA VAL A 215 10.36 -22.66 -0.45
C VAL A 215 11.64 -22.12 -1.08
N MET A 216 12.74 -22.83 -0.90
CA MET A 216 14.03 -22.52 -1.52
C MET A 216 14.17 -23.22 -2.87
N VAL A 217 14.51 -22.45 -3.89
CA VAL A 217 14.65 -22.90 -5.28
C VAL A 217 16.10 -22.65 -5.73
N PRO A 218 16.99 -23.67 -5.63
CA PRO A 218 18.32 -23.63 -6.20
C PRO A 218 18.29 -23.57 -7.72
N GLU A 219 19.12 -22.71 -8.31
CA GLU A 219 19.18 -22.52 -9.76
C GLU A 219 20.60 -22.16 -10.21
N ILE A 220 21.10 -22.86 -11.24
CA ILE A 220 22.34 -22.48 -11.91
C ILE A 220 22.00 -21.48 -13.02
N VAL A 221 22.64 -20.31 -12.99
CA VAL A 221 22.40 -19.22 -13.95
C VAL A 221 23.55 -19.16 -14.98
N ASP A 222 23.22 -19.42 -16.24
CA ASP A 222 24.09 -19.19 -17.41
C ASP A 222 24.12 -17.68 -17.76
N GLN A 223 25.20 -17.15 -18.34
CA GLN A 223 25.46 -15.71 -18.53
C GLN A 223 24.47 -14.97 -19.48
N GLY A 224 23.41 -15.64 -19.95
CA GLY A 224 22.46 -15.13 -20.94
C GLY A 224 21.07 -14.79 -20.37
N LEU A 225 20.80 -13.50 -20.13
CA LEU A 225 19.49 -12.93 -19.74
C LEU A 225 18.29 -13.39 -20.60
N VAL A 226 18.51 -13.59 -21.91
CA VAL A 226 17.46 -14.05 -22.85
C VAL A 226 17.12 -15.52 -22.62
N ARG A 227 18.12 -16.34 -22.27
CA ARG A 227 17.93 -17.77 -21.98
C ARG A 227 17.33 -18.00 -20.61
N TYR A 228 17.50 -17.10 -19.64
CA TYR A 228 16.78 -17.15 -18.36
C TYR A 228 15.26 -16.90 -18.52
N LEU A 229 14.86 -16.01 -19.44
CA LEU A 229 13.45 -15.73 -19.71
C LEU A 229 12.77 -16.77 -20.62
N VAL A 230 13.55 -17.54 -21.38
CA VAL A 230 13.07 -18.51 -22.39
C VAL A 230 13.36 -19.96 -21.98
N GLY A 231 14.35 -20.18 -21.11
CA GLY A 231 14.79 -21.45 -20.57
C GLY A 231 14.18 -21.71 -19.20
N GLU A 232 13.78 -22.96 -18.99
CA GLU A 232 13.09 -23.49 -17.81
C GLU A 232 11.78 -22.78 -17.42
N ASN A 233 10.81 -22.84 -18.34
CA ASN A 233 9.41 -22.50 -18.10
C ASN A 233 8.82 -23.12 -16.81
N GLU A 234 9.37 -24.22 -16.30
CA GLU A 234 8.84 -24.92 -15.12
C GLU A 234 9.17 -24.23 -13.80
N LEU A 235 10.43 -23.81 -13.54
CA LEU A 235 10.80 -23.11 -12.32
C LEU A 235 10.18 -21.71 -12.24
N VAL A 236 10.11 -21.00 -13.37
CA VAL A 236 9.44 -19.70 -13.43
C VAL A 236 7.95 -19.84 -13.10
N ARG A 237 7.29 -20.88 -13.63
CA ARG A 237 5.88 -21.20 -13.30
C ARG A 237 5.71 -21.64 -11.85
N LEU A 238 6.65 -22.41 -11.30
CA LEU A 238 6.67 -22.78 -9.89
C LEU A 238 6.69 -21.54 -9.01
N LYS A 239 7.69 -20.67 -9.18
CA LYS A 239 7.83 -19.43 -8.40
C LYS A 239 6.57 -18.58 -8.51
N ALA A 240 6.08 -18.33 -9.73
CA ALA A 240 4.85 -17.55 -9.95
C ALA A 240 3.61 -18.21 -9.32
N GLY A 241 3.52 -19.54 -9.36
CA GLY A 241 2.42 -20.31 -8.80
C GLY A 241 2.44 -20.37 -7.26
N LEU A 242 3.62 -20.32 -6.64
CA LEU A 242 3.78 -20.34 -5.18
C LEU A 242 3.54 -18.97 -4.54
N LEU A 243 3.82 -17.87 -5.24
CA LEU A 243 3.56 -16.52 -4.72
C LEU A 243 2.08 -16.27 -4.38
N GLY A 244 1.16 -17.02 -4.98
CA GLY A 244 -0.27 -16.95 -4.66
C GLY A 244 -0.69 -17.79 -3.44
N GLU A 245 0.18 -18.63 -2.89
CA GLU A 245 -0.15 -19.48 -1.74
C GLU A 245 0.01 -18.71 -0.42
N PRO A 246 -1.03 -18.68 0.44
CA PRO A 246 -0.95 -18.02 1.75
C PRO A 246 0.16 -18.61 2.62
N GLY A 247 0.92 -17.74 3.30
CA GLY A 247 1.99 -18.16 4.21
C GLY A 247 3.24 -18.72 3.52
N VAL A 248 3.31 -18.70 2.18
CA VAL A 248 4.47 -19.19 1.42
C VAL A 248 5.38 -18.04 1.04
N VAL A 249 6.68 -18.22 1.25
CA VAL A 249 7.74 -17.32 0.80
C VAL A 249 8.63 -18.11 -0.16
N VAL A 250 9.10 -17.45 -1.23
CA VAL A 250 9.94 -18.10 -2.24
C VAL A 250 11.33 -17.47 -2.21
N THR A 251 12.35 -18.29 -1.97
CA THR A 251 13.77 -17.87 -2.00
C THR A 251 14.45 -18.48 -3.20
N ASP A 252 14.88 -17.62 -4.12
CA ASP A 252 15.74 -17.98 -5.25
C ASP A 252 17.20 -18.05 -4.76
N VAL A 253 17.88 -19.15 -5.08
CA VAL A 253 19.32 -19.35 -4.78
C VAL A 253 20.09 -19.47 -6.08
N PRO A 254 20.36 -18.33 -6.76
CA PRO A 254 21.07 -18.33 -8.03
C PRO A 254 22.57 -18.52 -7.81
N VAL A 255 23.17 -19.46 -8.54
CA VAL A 255 24.62 -19.62 -8.62
C VAL A 255 25.07 -19.41 -10.06
N VAL A 256 25.94 -18.43 -10.28
CA VAL A 256 26.51 -18.16 -11.61
C VAL A 256 27.52 -19.25 -11.95
N GLU A 257 27.39 -19.82 -13.15
CA GLU A 257 28.31 -20.85 -13.64
C GLU A 257 29.72 -20.27 -13.90
N ASP A 258 30.63 -20.41 -12.91
CA ASP A 258 32.05 -20.04 -13.04
C ASP A 258 32.95 -21.30 -13.04
N PRO A 259 33.51 -21.71 -14.20
CA PRO A 259 34.38 -22.88 -14.32
C PRO A 259 35.59 -22.90 -13.37
N ALA A 260 36.07 -21.73 -12.91
CA ALA A 260 37.22 -21.64 -12.01
C ALA A 260 36.87 -21.90 -10.53
N ARG A 261 35.59 -21.80 -10.15
CA ARG A 261 35.11 -21.98 -8.77
C ARG A 261 34.59 -23.39 -8.44
N HIS A 262 34.31 -24.21 -9.45
CA HIS A 262 33.68 -25.54 -9.30
C HIS A 262 34.64 -26.68 -8.92
N ALA A 263 35.85 -26.38 -8.43
CA ALA A 263 36.84 -27.42 -8.15
C ALA A 263 36.56 -28.25 -6.87
N ASP A 264 35.63 -27.85 -6.00
CA ASP A 264 35.30 -28.64 -4.80
C ASP A 264 33.88 -28.39 -4.26
N VAL A 265 32.86 -28.96 -4.90
CA VAL A 265 31.46 -29.01 -4.37
C VAL A 265 31.29 -30.16 -3.38
N SER A 266 32.37 -30.62 -2.72
CA SER A 266 32.28 -31.78 -1.83
C SER A 266 31.50 -31.53 -0.54
N LYS A 267 31.32 -30.26 -0.14
CA LYS A 267 30.62 -29.88 1.09
C LYS A 267 29.83 -28.57 0.97
N PRO A 268 28.75 -28.39 1.75
CA PRO A 268 28.03 -27.11 1.85
C PRO A 268 28.93 -26.01 2.45
N LEU A 269 28.96 -24.84 1.81
CA LEU A 269 29.63 -23.66 2.37
C LEU A 269 28.73 -23.04 3.44
N ILE A 270 28.99 -23.32 4.71
CA ILE A 270 28.32 -22.60 5.80
C ILE A 270 28.89 -21.17 5.83
N PRO A 271 28.07 -20.12 5.61
CA PRO A 271 28.56 -18.75 5.68
C PRO A 271 28.98 -18.42 7.12
N GLN A 272 30.05 -17.64 7.27
CA GLN A 272 30.45 -17.14 8.59
C GLN A 272 29.51 -16.03 9.08
N LYS A 273 28.82 -15.37 8.15
CA LYS A 273 27.94 -14.24 8.41
C LYS A 273 26.84 -14.17 7.38
N THR A 274 25.62 -13.92 7.82
CA THR A 274 24.47 -13.65 6.96
C THR A 274 24.01 -12.22 7.11
N VAL A 275 23.63 -11.61 6.00
CA VAL A 275 23.10 -10.25 5.96
C VAL A 275 21.74 -10.28 5.26
N THR A 276 20.71 -9.84 5.95
CA THR A 276 19.36 -9.70 5.41
C THR A 276 19.07 -8.23 5.13
N ILE A 277 18.80 -7.92 3.87
CA ILE A 277 18.48 -6.57 3.40
C ILE A 277 17.02 -6.55 2.97
N VAL A 278 16.21 -5.69 3.58
CA VAL A 278 14.81 -5.48 3.19
C VAL A 278 14.72 -4.17 2.42
N PHE A 279 14.41 -4.22 1.13
CA PHE A 279 14.15 -3.00 0.37
C PHE A 279 12.77 -2.45 0.68
N VAL A 280 12.73 -1.23 1.22
CA VAL A 280 11.48 -0.56 1.62
C VAL A 280 11.20 0.62 0.72
N SER A 281 9.92 0.83 0.40
CA SER A 281 9.45 1.98 -0.38
C SER A 281 8.44 2.84 0.39
N SER A 282 7.79 2.27 1.41
CA SER A 282 6.88 2.96 2.33
C SER A 282 6.64 2.11 3.57
N VAL A 283 6.24 2.72 4.69
CA VAL A 283 5.81 1.96 5.88
C VAL A 283 4.33 1.56 5.73
N ASN A 284 4.09 0.25 5.57
CA ASN A 284 2.78 -0.36 5.34
C ASN A 284 2.82 -1.86 5.72
N ASP A 285 1.68 -2.55 5.69
CA ASP A 285 1.53 -3.97 6.06
C ASP A 285 2.45 -4.90 5.25
N VAL A 286 2.70 -4.59 3.98
CA VAL A 286 3.62 -5.34 3.10
C VAL A 286 5.05 -5.29 3.64
N THR A 287 5.48 -4.11 4.09
CA THR A 287 6.79 -3.91 4.70
C THR A 287 6.88 -4.56 6.09
N VAL A 288 5.83 -4.46 6.91
CA VAL A 288 5.79 -5.12 8.23
C VAL A 288 5.92 -6.63 8.09
N ARG A 289 5.19 -7.23 7.16
CA ARG A 289 5.27 -8.67 6.85
C ARG A 289 6.69 -9.08 6.42
N ALA A 290 7.34 -8.28 5.56
CA ALA A 290 8.72 -8.54 5.16
C ALA A 290 9.72 -8.44 6.33
N ILE A 291 9.49 -7.52 7.27
CA ILE A 291 10.32 -7.40 8.48
C ILE A 291 10.06 -8.56 9.45
N ASN A 292 8.81 -8.96 9.66
CA ASN A 292 8.46 -10.16 10.43
C ASN A 292 9.14 -11.40 9.84
N TYR A 293 9.10 -11.55 8.51
CA TYR A 293 9.79 -12.65 7.84
C TYR A 293 11.31 -12.57 8.04
N ALA A 294 11.90 -11.38 7.91
CA ALA A 294 13.34 -11.18 8.12
C ALA A 294 13.77 -11.60 9.53
N ARG A 295 12.94 -11.37 10.56
CA ARG A 295 13.22 -11.82 11.94
C ARG A 295 13.30 -13.34 12.06
N THR A 296 12.48 -14.07 11.29
CA THR A 296 12.49 -15.56 11.31
C THR A 296 13.80 -16.15 10.76
N LEU A 297 14.59 -15.36 10.04
CA LEU A 297 15.87 -15.79 9.47
C LEU A 297 17.05 -15.63 10.44
N ASP A 298 16.87 -14.91 11.55
CA ASP A 298 17.90 -14.65 12.58
C ASP A 298 19.29 -14.30 11.99
N ALA A 299 19.30 -13.44 10.96
CA ALA A 299 20.53 -13.10 10.27
C ALA A 299 21.48 -12.29 11.16
N THR A 300 22.80 -12.44 10.95
CA THR A 300 23.80 -11.71 11.74
C THR A 300 23.62 -10.19 11.64
N ILE A 301 23.16 -9.70 10.50
CA ILE A 301 22.77 -8.31 10.29
C ILE A 301 21.44 -8.28 9.54
N THR A 302 20.46 -7.58 10.09
CA THR A 302 19.19 -7.28 9.40
C THR A 302 19.05 -5.77 9.29
N ARG A 303 18.82 -5.25 8.07
CA ARG A 303 18.63 -3.81 7.82
C ARG A 303 17.53 -3.57 6.80
N ALA A 304 16.75 -2.52 7.01
CA ALA A 304 15.84 -2.00 6.01
C ALA A 304 16.51 -0.86 5.24
N ILE A 305 16.43 -0.86 3.92
CA ILE A 305 17.05 0.20 3.10
C ILE A 305 15.97 0.92 2.30
N TYR A 306 15.88 2.22 2.50
CA TYR A 306 15.09 3.15 1.71
C TYR A 306 16.01 3.94 0.79
N PHE A 307 15.71 3.96 -0.51
CA PHE A 307 16.43 4.78 -1.47
C PHE A 307 15.71 6.12 -1.65
N ASP A 308 16.36 7.19 -1.17
CA ASP A 308 15.80 8.53 -1.18
C ASP A 308 15.92 9.19 -2.56
N VAL A 309 14.78 9.57 -3.11
CA VAL A 309 14.64 10.36 -4.35
C VAL A 309 13.96 11.72 -4.10
N ASP A 310 13.48 11.94 -2.88
CA ASP A 310 12.69 13.10 -2.44
C ASP A 310 12.77 13.26 -0.90
N PRO A 311 13.49 14.29 -0.39
CA PRO A 311 13.75 14.48 1.03
C PRO A 311 12.48 14.55 1.91
N GLU A 312 11.36 15.08 1.40
CA GLU A 312 10.11 15.14 2.17
C GLU A 312 9.47 13.76 2.38
N GLN A 313 9.74 12.80 1.49
CA GLN A 313 9.27 11.43 1.65
C GLN A 313 10.13 10.65 2.65
N ALA A 314 11.44 10.85 2.63
CA ALA A 314 12.38 10.25 3.58
C ALA A 314 12.00 10.58 5.03
N ASN A 315 11.79 11.86 5.35
CA ASN A 315 11.43 12.30 6.71
C ASN A 315 10.11 11.66 7.20
N ARG A 316 9.09 11.60 6.34
CA ARG A 316 7.80 10.97 6.68
C ARG A 316 7.92 9.47 6.91
N LEU A 317 8.80 8.82 6.16
CA LEU A 317 9.06 7.39 6.27
C LEU A 317 9.78 7.08 7.58
N GLU A 318 10.82 7.86 7.92
CA GLU A 318 11.56 7.74 9.17
C GLU A 318 10.66 7.92 10.40
N GLU A 319 9.83 8.97 10.40
CA GLU A 319 8.85 9.20 11.47
C GLU A 319 7.85 8.03 11.60
N SER A 320 7.34 7.53 10.47
CA SER A 320 6.42 6.38 10.46
C SER A 320 7.10 5.10 10.94
N TRP A 321 8.38 4.90 10.62
CA TRP A 321 9.20 3.76 11.04
C TRP A 321 9.40 3.76 12.55
N PHE A 322 9.77 4.92 13.09
CA PHE A 322 9.94 5.13 14.52
C PHE A 322 8.64 4.89 15.29
N ASN A 323 7.52 5.48 14.83
CA ASN A 323 6.22 5.35 15.49
C ASN A 323 5.68 3.91 15.52
N LEU A 324 6.07 3.07 14.56
CA LEU A 324 5.66 1.67 14.53
C LEU A 324 6.50 0.78 15.46
N GLY A 325 7.64 1.28 15.95
CA GLY A 325 8.49 0.54 16.89
C GLY A 325 9.21 -0.65 16.26
N LEU A 326 9.59 -0.57 14.98
CA LEU A 326 10.38 -1.61 14.33
C LEU A 326 11.82 -1.60 14.87
N ASP A 327 12.28 -2.75 15.35
CA ASP A 327 13.62 -3.00 15.90
C ASP A 327 14.72 -3.12 14.83
N VAL A 328 14.33 -3.28 13.56
CA VAL A 328 15.25 -3.31 12.43
C VAL A 328 15.69 -1.88 12.09
N PRO A 329 17.01 -1.61 12.01
CA PRO A 329 17.51 -0.30 11.62
C PRO A 329 17.11 0.04 10.17
N LEU A 330 16.67 1.28 9.97
CA LEU A 330 16.36 1.84 8.67
C LEU A 330 17.52 2.70 8.18
N ASP A 331 18.05 2.36 7.01
CA ASP A 331 19.06 3.14 6.30
C ASP A 331 18.42 3.93 5.18
N ILE A 332 18.69 5.24 5.16
CA ILE A 332 18.30 6.12 4.07
C ILE A 332 19.52 6.33 3.18
N VAL A 333 19.43 5.85 1.94
CA VAL A 333 20.52 5.92 0.95
C VAL A 333 20.10 6.85 -0.18
N GLU A 334 20.88 7.89 -0.43
CA GLU A 334 20.59 8.86 -1.49
C GLU A 334 20.69 8.20 -2.88
N ALA A 335 19.66 8.39 -3.71
CA ALA A 335 19.60 7.91 -5.08
C ALA A 335 19.66 9.09 -6.07
N PRO A 336 20.89 9.54 -6.45
CA PRO A 336 21.05 10.70 -7.31
C PRO A 336 20.42 10.47 -8.68
N PHE A 337 19.82 11.52 -9.25
CA PHE A 337 19.13 11.48 -10.54
C PHE A 337 17.98 10.46 -10.63
N ARG A 338 17.48 9.96 -9.49
CA ARG A 338 16.46 8.90 -9.43
C ARG A 338 16.91 7.58 -10.05
N ASP A 339 18.23 7.36 -10.16
CA ASP A 339 18.79 6.06 -10.54
C ASP A 339 18.94 5.18 -9.30
N LEU A 340 18.11 4.15 -9.21
CA LEU A 340 18.14 3.18 -8.11
C LEU A 340 19.18 2.06 -8.33
N THR A 341 19.59 1.84 -9.58
CA THR A 341 20.39 0.66 -9.97
C THR A 341 21.73 0.63 -9.25
N ARG A 342 22.49 1.73 -9.34
CA ARG A 342 23.83 1.82 -8.76
C ARG A 342 23.81 1.85 -7.22
N PRO A 343 22.97 2.66 -6.55
CA PRO A 343 22.84 2.62 -5.10
C PRO A 343 22.50 1.23 -4.56
N MET A 344 21.53 0.54 -5.19
CA MET A 344 21.13 -0.81 -4.79
C MET A 344 22.27 -1.83 -4.90
N LEU A 345 22.98 -1.83 -6.03
CA LEU A 345 24.14 -2.70 -6.22
C LEU A 345 25.24 -2.41 -5.20
N ASN A 346 25.52 -1.13 -4.91
CA ASN A 346 26.56 -0.75 -3.96
C ASN A 346 26.25 -1.24 -2.54
N GLU A 347 25.01 -1.10 -2.08
CA GLU A 347 24.61 -1.56 -0.74
C GLU A 347 24.71 -3.08 -0.58
N VAL A 348 24.32 -3.84 -1.60
CA VAL A 348 24.42 -5.31 -1.57
C VAL A 348 25.88 -5.76 -1.68
N ARG A 349 26.62 -5.21 -2.65
CA ARG A 349 28.03 -5.58 -2.92
C ARG A 349 28.97 -5.24 -1.78
N ARG A 350 28.64 -4.21 -0.98
CA ARG A 350 29.37 -3.89 0.26
C ARG A 350 29.52 -5.11 1.17
N PHE A 351 28.53 -6.00 1.18
CA PHE A 351 28.56 -7.23 1.95
C PHE A 351 28.99 -8.44 1.11
N SER A 352 28.42 -8.64 -0.07
CA SER A 352 28.63 -9.85 -0.88
C SER A 352 30.06 -10.01 -1.43
N MET A 353 30.84 -8.92 -1.53
CA MET A 353 32.26 -9.00 -1.92
C MET A 353 33.14 -9.78 -0.91
N HIS A 354 32.66 -10.01 0.32
CA HIS A 354 33.43 -10.76 1.32
C HIS A 354 33.24 -12.28 1.15
N PRO A 355 34.33 -13.08 1.09
CA PRO A 355 34.30 -14.48 0.67
C PRO A 355 33.64 -15.48 1.65
N HIS A 356 32.98 -15.01 2.71
CA HIS A 356 32.21 -15.84 3.66
C HIS A 356 30.88 -15.20 4.10
N VAL A 357 30.44 -14.15 3.39
CA VAL A 357 29.19 -13.45 3.67
C VAL A 357 28.17 -13.84 2.60
N MET A 358 26.99 -14.28 3.04
CA MET A 358 25.83 -14.43 2.16
C MET A 358 24.86 -13.29 2.42
N VAL A 359 24.33 -12.72 1.35
CA VAL A 359 23.34 -11.64 1.43
C VAL A 359 22.00 -12.17 0.94
N ASN A 360 20.95 -12.04 1.75
CA ASN A 360 19.58 -12.31 1.34
C ASN A 360 18.83 -10.99 1.16
N VAL A 361 18.43 -10.72 -0.07
CA VAL A 361 17.65 -9.53 -0.43
C VAL A 361 16.18 -9.89 -0.42
N LEU A 362 15.45 -9.32 0.54
CA LEU A 362 14.01 -9.49 0.67
C LEU A 362 13.30 -8.46 -0.19
N VAL A 363 12.42 -8.97 -1.04
CA VAL A 363 11.61 -8.23 -1.99
C VAL A 363 10.15 -8.38 -1.58
N PRO A 364 9.56 -7.37 -0.92
CA PRO A 364 8.15 -7.39 -0.60
C PRO A 364 7.31 -7.29 -1.90
N GLU A 365 6.41 -8.22 -2.13
CA GLU A 365 5.61 -8.31 -3.36
C GLU A 365 4.11 -8.27 -3.07
N VAL A 366 3.36 -7.46 -3.83
CA VAL A 366 1.91 -7.38 -3.69
C VAL A 366 1.26 -8.34 -4.68
N ILE A 367 0.51 -9.31 -4.17
CA ILE A 367 -0.13 -10.32 -5.00
C ILE A 367 -1.58 -9.92 -5.27
N VAL A 368 -1.85 -9.66 -6.55
CA VAL A 368 -3.11 -9.15 -7.05
C VAL A 368 -4.05 -10.26 -7.48
N SER A 369 -5.35 -10.00 -7.39
CA SER A 369 -6.39 -10.97 -7.64
C SER A 369 -6.62 -11.27 -9.13
N HIS A 370 -6.32 -10.32 -10.02
CA HIS A 370 -6.60 -10.45 -11.45
C HIS A 370 -5.34 -10.31 -12.30
N TRP A 371 -5.24 -11.13 -13.34
CA TRP A 371 -4.06 -11.15 -14.23
C TRP A 371 -3.83 -9.82 -14.96
N TRP A 372 -4.88 -9.06 -15.27
CA TRP A 372 -4.78 -7.75 -15.93
C TRP A 372 -4.21 -6.66 -14.99
N GLN A 373 -4.13 -6.92 -13.68
CA GLN A 373 -3.47 -6.05 -12.71
C GLN A 373 -1.96 -6.32 -12.64
N LEU A 374 -1.50 -7.51 -13.03
CA LEU A 374 -0.07 -7.90 -12.99
C LEU A 374 0.86 -6.95 -13.77
N PRO A 375 0.52 -6.42 -14.96
CA PRO A 375 1.39 -5.46 -15.66
C PRO A 375 1.61 -4.17 -14.88
N LEU A 376 0.65 -3.81 -14.01
CA LEU A 376 0.73 -2.60 -13.19
C LEU A 376 1.46 -2.86 -11.87
N HIS A 377 1.65 -4.12 -11.45
CA HIS A 377 2.24 -4.48 -10.16
C HIS A 377 3.56 -5.23 -10.32
N ASN A 378 4.35 -5.27 -9.25
CA ASN A 378 5.60 -6.05 -9.12
C ASN A 378 6.69 -5.78 -10.19
N GLN A 379 6.60 -4.68 -10.95
CA GLN A 379 7.66 -4.28 -11.90
C GLN A 379 8.98 -4.00 -11.20
N SER A 380 8.93 -3.38 -10.01
CA SER A 380 10.11 -3.15 -9.17
C SER A 380 10.72 -4.46 -8.67
N ALA A 381 9.90 -5.42 -8.25
CA ALA A 381 10.38 -6.73 -7.81
C ALA A 381 11.08 -7.49 -8.94
N LEU A 382 10.48 -7.48 -10.14
CA LEU A 382 11.09 -8.07 -11.34
C LEU A 382 12.40 -7.38 -11.73
N PHE A 383 12.46 -6.04 -11.62
CA PHE A 383 13.69 -5.28 -11.82
C PHE A 383 14.79 -5.69 -10.82
N ILE A 384 14.47 -5.77 -9.53
CA ILE A 384 15.39 -6.17 -8.46
C ILE A 384 15.93 -7.57 -8.72
N LYS A 385 15.06 -8.55 -8.99
CA LYS A 385 15.48 -9.92 -9.29
C LYS A 385 16.43 -9.98 -10.47
N ARG A 386 16.13 -9.25 -11.55
CA ARG A 386 17.00 -9.17 -12.73
C ARG A 386 18.35 -8.51 -12.42
N LEU A 387 18.35 -7.51 -11.54
CA LEU A 387 19.54 -6.77 -11.16
C LEU A 387 20.52 -7.66 -10.37
N PHE A 388 20.01 -8.52 -9.48
CA PHE A 388 20.82 -9.33 -8.57
C PHE A 388 21.00 -10.78 -9.00
N LEU A 389 20.36 -11.25 -10.08
CA LEU A 389 20.43 -12.63 -10.55
C LEU A 389 21.87 -13.14 -10.80
N HIS A 390 22.79 -12.24 -11.14
CA HIS A 390 24.19 -12.56 -11.44
C HIS A 390 25.15 -12.09 -10.35
N GLU A 391 24.63 -11.66 -9.20
CA GLU A 391 25.48 -11.25 -8.08
C GLU A 391 25.85 -12.47 -7.23
N ASP A 392 27.14 -12.67 -7.06
CA ASP A 392 27.69 -13.78 -6.27
C ASP A 392 27.18 -13.75 -4.82
N ARG A 393 26.73 -14.90 -4.31
CA ARG A 393 26.32 -15.11 -2.90
C ARG A 393 25.15 -14.20 -2.49
N VAL A 394 24.32 -13.80 -3.45
CA VAL A 394 23.11 -13.02 -3.23
C VAL A 394 21.89 -13.90 -3.47
N LEU A 395 21.17 -14.20 -2.40
CA LEU A 395 19.87 -14.85 -2.43
C LEU A 395 18.78 -13.79 -2.61
N LEU A 396 17.72 -14.15 -3.31
CA LEU A 396 16.57 -13.27 -3.54
C LEU A 396 15.32 -13.90 -2.96
N THR A 397 14.73 -13.27 -1.95
CA THR A 397 13.52 -13.79 -1.31
C THR A 397 12.32 -12.91 -1.60
N SER A 398 11.32 -13.46 -2.27
CA SER A 398 10.03 -12.81 -2.48
C SER A 398 9.09 -13.06 -1.31
N VAL A 399 8.70 -11.99 -0.63
CA VAL A 399 7.74 -12.04 0.47
C VAL A 399 6.37 -11.58 -0.05
N PRO A 400 5.45 -12.49 -0.41
CA PRO A 400 4.16 -12.11 -0.94
C PRO A 400 3.25 -11.56 0.16
N PHE A 401 2.54 -10.49 -0.16
CA PHE A 401 1.41 -9.95 0.57
C PHE A 401 0.16 -10.10 -0.30
N LEU A 402 -0.71 -11.03 0.08
CA LEU A 402 -1.92 -11.31 -0.68
C LEU A 402 -2.95 -10.20 -0.44
N LEU A 403 -3.33 -9.50 -1.50
CA LEU A 403 -4.47 -8.59 -1.42
C LEU A 403 -5.74 -9.43 -1.28
N GLU A 404 -6.45 -9.24 -0.16
CA GLU A 404 -7.73 -9.90 0.08
C GLU A 404 -8.66 -9.70 -1.13
N ARG A 405 -9.06 -10.83 -1.75
CA ARG A 405 -9.79 -10.83 -3.03
C ARG A 405 -11.18 -10.20 -2.96
N ASP A 406 -11.88 -10.37 -1.84
CA ASP A 406 -13.20 -9.81 -1.54
C ASP A 406 -13.63 -10.38 -0.18
N VAL A 407 -12.78 -10.23 0.83
CA VAL A 407 -13.27 -10.25 2.21
C VAL A 407 -13.47 -8.78 2.54
N ALA A 408 -14.72 -8.36 2.71
CA ALA A 408 -14.98 -7.07 3.31
C ALA A 408 -14.30 -7.09 4.68
N PRO A 409 -13.32 -6.19 4.98
CA PRO A 409 -12.93 -6.01 6.35
C PRO A 409 -14.11 -5.30 7.01
N VAL A 410 -14.99 -6.07 7.65
CA VAL A 410 -15.55 -5.53 8.88
C VAL A 410 -14.45 -5.80 9.89
N PRO A 411 -13.56 -4.84 10.23
CA PRO A 411 -12.95 -4.91 11.56
C PRO A 411 -14.12 -5.18 12.50
N ARG A 412 -14.04 -6.14 13.44
CA ARG A 412 -15.12 -6.37 14.41
C ARG A 412 -15.34 -5.04 15.15
N MET A 413 -16.21 -4.23 14.57
CA MET A 413 -16.55 -2.90 15.00
C MET A 413 -17.70 -3.16 15.94
N ASN A 414 -17.38 -3.20 17.22
CA ASN A 414 -18.39 -3.28 18.24
C ASN A 414 -18.90 -1.87 18.50
N ILE A 415 -20.21 -1.67 18.49
CA ILE A 415 -20.81 -0.41 18.98
C ILE A 415 -21.46 -0.74 20.30
N ARG A 416 -20.97 -0.11 21.36
CA ARG A 416 -21.52 -0.26 22.72
C ARG A 416 -22.07 1.08 23.23
N PRO A 417 -22.99 1.07 24.19
CA PRO A 417 -23.39 2.28 24.90
C PRO A 417 -22.18 2.99 25.53
N ALA A 418 -22.19 4.32 25.49
CA ALA A 418 -21.24 5.16 26.20
C ALA A 418 -21.56 5.14 27.71
N THR A 419 -20.51 5.09 28.52
CA THR A 419 -20.59 5.04 29.98
C THR A 419 -19.98 6.30 30.60
N LYS A 420 -20.05 6.43 31.93
CA LYS A 420 -19.41 7.55 32.64
C LYS A 420 -17.88 7.53 32.51
N ASP A 421 -17.29 6.35 32.31
CA ASP A 421 -15.84 6.17 32.17
C ASP A 421 -15.31 6.65 30.81
N ASP A 422 -16.19 6.80 29.81
CA ASP A 422 -15.82 7.25 28.47
C ASP A 422 -15.59 8.77 28.36
N VAL A 423 -15.75 9.54 29.45
CA VAL A 423 -15.68 11.01 29.42
C VAL A 423 -14.38 11.54 28.80
N GLN A 424 -13.24 10.88 29.06
CA GLN A 424 -11.96 11.28 28.47
C GLN A 424 -11.89 11.00 26.97
N PHE A 425 -12.54 9.93 26.51
CA PHE A 425 -12.63 9.61 25.11
C PHE A 425 -13.60 10.54 24.38
N LEU A 426 -14.74 10.88 25.00
CA LEU A 426 -15.69 11.85 24.47
C LEU A 426 -15.07 13.24 24.33
N LYS A 427 -14.23 13.68 25.27
CA LYS A 427 -13.44 14.92 25.14
C LYS A 427 -12.54 14.90 23.91
N LYS A 428 -11.83 13.78 23.66
CA LYS A 428 -11.02 13.61 22.45
C LYS A 428 -11.88 13.66 21.19
N MET A 429 -13.07 13.07 21.20
CA MET A 429 -13.98 13.09 20.06
C MET A 429 -14.58 14.48 19.82
N LEU A 430 -14.90 15.22 20.88
CA LEU A 430 -15.37 16.60 20.82
C LEU A 430 -14.28 17.51 20.21
N TYR A 431 -13.03 17.32 20.62
CA TYR A 431 -11.89 18.00 20.00
C TYR A 431 -11.78 17.68 18.49
N GLU A 432 -11.92 16.42 18.10
CA GLU A 432 -11.91 16.01 16.68
C GLU A 432 -13.10 16.57 15.89
N ALA A 433 -14.26 16.78 16.52
CA ALA A 433 -15.41 17.45 15.92
C ALA A 433 -15.18 18.96 15.75
N ALA A 434 -14.64 19.63 16.78
CA ALA A 434 -14.34 21.06 16.75
C ALA A 434 -13.22 21.41 15.76
N ARG A 435 -12.24 20.53 15.62
CA ARG A 435 -11.10 20.65 14.68
C ARG A 435 -11.25 19.70 13.49
N TRP A 436 -12.42 19.77 12.84
CA TRP A 436 -12.75 18.93 11.69
C TRP A 436 -11.97 19.29 10.41
N ASN A 437 -11.53 20.55 10.26
CA ASN A 437 -10.78 21.01 9.10
C ASN A 437 -9.27 20.72 9.28
N PRO A 438 -8.65 19.90 8.42
CA PRO A 438 -7.23 19.56 8.53
C PRO A 438 -6.29 20.72 8.25
N ASP A 439 -6.76 21.79 7.59
CA ASP A 439 -5.93 22.96 7.26
C ASP A 439 -5.79 23.94 8.43
N TRP A 440 -6.50 23.71 9.54
CA TRP A 440 -6.41 24.53 10.75
C TRP A 440 -5.24 24.09 11.65
N PRO A 441 -4.60 25.03 12.35
CA PRO A 441 -3.64 24.68 13.39
C PRO A 441 -4.33 23.82 14.47
N ARG A 442 -3.55 22.94 15.10
CA ARG A 442 -4.01 22.06 16.18
C ARG A 442 -3.45 22.52 17.50
N GLU A 443 -4.21 23.37 18.18
CA GLU A 443 -3.90 23.82 19.54
C GLU A 443 -4.07 22.66 20.55
N PRO A 444 -3.45 22.76 21.74
CA PRO A 444 -3.63 21.78 22.80
C PRO A 444 -5.12 21.52 23.10
N ILE A 445 -5.46 20.26 23.36
CA ILE A 445 -6.86 19.84 23.58
C ILE A 445 -7.51 20.59 24.74
N GLU A 446 -6.73 20.88 25.78
CA GLU A 446 -7.17 21.63 26.96
C GLU A 446 -7.57 23.06 26.62
N GLU A 447 -6.85 23.72 25.71
CA GLU A 447 -7.15 25.10 25.29
C GLU A 447 -8.42 25.16 24.46
N VAL A 448 -8.60 24.21 23.54
CA VAL A 448 -9.80 24.15 22.69
C VAL A 448 -11.04 23.81 23.53
N LEU A 449 -10.92 22.84 24.44
CA LEU A 449 -12.04 22.42 25.29
C LEU A 449 -12.32 23.38 26.45
N ALA A 450 -11.51 24.43 26.65
CA ALA A 450 -11.80 25.51 27.59
C ALA A 450 -12.79 26.55 27.04
N ASP A 451 -13.17 26.47 25.76
CA ASP A 451 -14.19 27.34 25.18
C ASP A 451 -15.52 27.23 25.96
N PRO A 452 -16.15 28.34 26.37
CA PRO A 452 -17.34 28.33 27.22
C PRO A 452 -18.54 27.54 26.67
N VAL A 453 -18.64 27.39 25.35
CA VAL A 453 -19.70 26.61 24.70
C VAL A 453 -19.29 25.15 24.61
N LEU A 454 -18.04 24.84 24.21
CA LEU A 454 -17.56 23.45 24.12
C LEU A 454 -17.50 22.74 25.48
N VAL A 455 -17.23 23.46 26.58
CA VAL A 455 -17.27 22.90 27.93
C VAL A 455 -18.63 22.23 28.22
N ARG A 456 -19.72 22.80 27.72
CA ARG A 456 -21.09 22.29 27.92
C ARG A 456 -21.30 20.90 27.33
N TYR A 457 -20.50 20.48 26.34
CA TYR A 457 -20.64 19.18 25.69
C TYR A 457 -19.98 18.03 26.46
N HIS A 458 -19.17 18.32 27.48
CA HIS A 458 -18.49 17.28 28.28
C HIS A 458 -18.58 17.48 29.79
N GLN A 459 -18.86 18.69 30.28
CA GLN A 459 -18.93 18.96 31.72
C GLN A 459 -20.09 18.21 32.34
N GLY A 460 -19.84 17.54 33.47
CA GLY A 460 -20.86 16.76 34.17
C GLY A 460 -21.44 15.60 33.37
N TRP A 461 -20.67 15.01 32.45
CA TRP A 461 -21.11 13.87 31.62
C TRP A 461 -21.75 12.75 32.44
N GLY A 462 -22.88 12.24 31.95
CA GLY A 462 -23.66 11.16 32.57
C GLY A 462 -24.76 11.66 33.50
N ARG A 463 -25.30 12.86 33.23
CA ARG A 463 -26.54 13.39 33.83
C ARG A 463 -27.78 12.83 33.10
N GLU A 464 -28.95 13.06 33.67
CA GLU A 464 -30.22 12.72 33.03
C GLU A 464 -30.36 13.45 31.69
N GLY A 465 -30.72 12.71 30.64
CA GLY A 465 -30.78 13.21 29.25
C GLY A 465 -29.44 13.18 28.48
N ASP A 466 -28.35 12.69 29.08
CA ASP A 466 -27.13 12.34 28.34
C ASP A 466 -27.19 10.89 27.88
N GLY A 467 -26.94 10.64 26.59
CA GLY A 467 -26.88 9.30 26.02
C GLY A 467 -25.91 9.23 24.83
N GLY A 468 -25.56 8.03 24.39
CA GLY A 468 -24.62 7.88 23.27
C GLY A 468 -23.98 6.51 23.17
N VAL A 469 -23.18 6.35 22.12
CA VAL A 469 -22.52 5.11 21.72
C VAL A 469 -21.04 5.34 21.39
N VAL A 470 -20.22 4.32 21.65
CA VAL A 470 -18.80 4.24 21.32
C VAL A 470 -18.57 3.10 20.34
N ALA A 471 -17.86 3.39 19.24
CA ALA A 471 -17.39 2.39 18.29
C ALA A 471 -15.98 1.93 18.68
N GLU A 472 -15.81 0.63 18.81
CA GLU A 472 -14.55 -0.02 19.15
C GLU A 472 -14.11 -0.92 17.99
N VAL A 473 -12.85 -0.81 17.61
CA VAL A 473 -12.20 -1.74 16.68
C VAL A 473 -11.14 -2.48 17.48
N GLU A 474 -11.26 -3.81 17.56
CA GLU A 474 -10.36 -4.65 18.36
C GLU A 474 -10.29 -4.22 19.83
N SER A 475 -11.43 -3.83 20.41
CA SER A 475 -11.58 -3.30 21.78
C SER A 475 -10.91 -1.93 22.03
N VAL A 476 -10.47 -1.23 20.99
CA VAL A 476 -9.95 0.14 21.07
C VAL A 476 -11.04 1.13 20.62
N PRO A 477 -11.41 2.12 21.45
CA PRO A 477 -12.34 3.18 21.05
C PRO A 477 -11.81 4.00 19.87
N VAL A 478 -12.55 4.03 18.76
CA VAL A 478 -12.17 4.71 17.51
C VAL A 478 -13.16 5.79 17.06
N GLY A 479 -14.35 5.86 17.65
CA GLY A 479 -15.28 6.96 17.43
C GLY A 479 -16.41 6.96 18.45
N ALA A 480 -17.10 8.08 18.58
CA ALA A 480 -18.28 8.20 19.43
C ALA A 480 -19.34 9.09 18.78
N ALA A 481 -20.59 8.80 19.10
CA ALA A 481 -21.73 9.67 18.87
C ALA A 481 -22.51 9.78 20.19
N TRP A 482 -22.81 11.00 20.63
CA TRP A 482 -23.49 11.23 21.90
C TRP A 482 -24.40 12.44 21.77
N TYR A 483 -25.42 12.50 22.62
CA TYR A 483 -26.37 13.58 22.65
C TYR A 483 -26.62 14.06 24.08
N ARG A 484 -27.00 15.32 24.21
CA ARG A 484 -27.26 15.97 25.50
C ARG A 484 -28.40 16.96 25.38
N LEU A 485 -29.17 17.13 26.47
CA LEU A 485 -30.12 18.23 26.60
C LEU A 485 -29.38 19.52 27.03
N PHE A 486 -29.78 20.64 26.44
CA PHE A 486 -29.35 21.99 26.78
C PHE A 486 -30.57 22.85 27.12
N THR A 487 -30.36 24.00 27.76
CA THR A 487 -31.44 24.94 28.08
C THR A 487 -31.31 26.21 27.24
N ALA A 488 -32.37 27.02 27.21
CA ALA A 488 -32.35 28.30 26.51
C ALA A 488 -31.33 29.30 27.11
N GLU A 489 -31.00 29.16 28.40
CA GLU A 489 -29.97 29.95 29.09
C GLU A 489 -28.55 29.49 28.76
N GLU A 490 -28.35 28.18 28.51
CA GLU A 490 -27.05 27.59 28.20
C GLU A 490 -27.10 26.75 26.91
N PRO A 491 -27.37 27.35 25.74
CA PRO A 491 -27.57 26.61 24.49
C PRO A 491 -26.26 26.03 23.93
N GLY A 492 -26.36 24.90 23.24
CA GLY A 492 -25.32 24.40 22.35
C GLY A 492 -25.38 25.06 20.96
N TYR A 493 -24.43 24.74 20.09
CA TYR A 493 -24.34 25.24 18.72
C TYR A 493 -25.50 24.78 17.81
N GLY A 494 -26.18 23.70 18.16
CA GLY A 494 -27.30 23.11 17.44
C GLY A 494 -28.57 23.06 18.27
N PHE A 495 -28.68 23.91 19.30
CA PHE A 495 -29.83 23.99 20.18
C PHE A 495 -31.09 24.36 19.39
N VAL A 496 -32.20 23.67 19.68
CA VAL A 496 -33.52 23.92 19.08
C VAL A 496 -34.55 24.17 20.19
N ASP A 497 -34.66 23.25 21.15
CA ASP A 497 -35.47 23.41 22.35
C ASP A 497 -34.91 22.55 23.50
N ASP A 498 -35.52 22.66 24.69
CA ASP A 498 -35.10 21.99 25.92
C ASP A 498 -35.50 20.49 26.00
N LYS A 499 -36.19 19.97 24.99
CA LYS A 499 -36.65 18.57 24.87
C LYS A 499 -35.97 17.81 23.74
N ILE A 500 -35.32 18.51 22.80
CA ILE A 500 -34.59 17.94 21.68
C ILE A 500 -33.10 17.90 22.05
N PRO A 501 -32.54 16.70 22.30
CA PRO A 501 -31.13 16.60 22.60
C PRO A 501 -30.27 16.87 21.36
N GLU A 502 -29.14 17.52 21.60
CA GLU A 502 -28.20 17.89 20.55
C GLU A 502 -27.10 16.83 20.43
N LEU A 503 -26.95 16.30 19.22
CA LEU A 503 -26.00 15.26 18.84
C LEU A 503 -24.63 15.84 18.48
N SER A 504 -23.59 15.22 19.03
CA SER A 504 -22.19 15.35 18.60
C SER A 504 -21.65 14.00 18.13
N ILE A 505 -20.77 14.02 17.13
CA ILE A 505 -20.19 12.81 16.54
C ILE A 505 -18.79 13.06 16.00
N ALA A 506 -17.86 12.15 16.29
CA ALA A 506 -16.56 12.12 15.65
C ALA A 506 -15.99 10.70 15.54
N VAL A 507 -15.04 10.55 14.62
CA VAL A 507 -14.23 9.35 14.43
C VAL A 507 -12.78 9.80 14.37
N VAL A 508 -11.87 9.05 15.01
CA VAL A 508 -10.43 9.36 14.96
C VAL A 508 -9.93 9.41 13.51
N PRO A 509 -8.98 10.29 13.16
CA PRO A 509 -8.56 10.51 11.76
C PRO A 509 -8.23 9.24 10.97
N LEU A 510 -7.53 8.28 11.59
CA LEU A 510 -7.10 7.01 10.98
C LEU A 510 -8.27 6.05 10.65
N HIS A 511 -9.45 6.28 11.24
CA HIS A 511 -10.64 5.44 11.09
C HIS A 511 -11.77 6.13 10.30
N ARG A 512 -11.56 7.36 9.82
CA ARG A 512 -12.52 8.09 8.99
C ARG A 512 -12.68 7.46 7.61
N ARG A 513 -13.84 7.70 6.98
CA ARG A 513 -14.21 7.20 5.64
C ARG A 513 -14.29 5.67 5.52
N LYS A 514 -14.42 4.96 6.65
CA LYS A 514 -14.62 3.50 6.74
C LYS A 514 -16.07 3.10 7.10
N GLY A 515 -17.04 4.02 7.00
CA GLY A 515 -18.46 3.75 7.35
C GLY A 515 -18.82 3.90 8.84
N ILE A 516 -17.84 4.01 9.73
CA ILE A 516 -18.03 4.08 11.20
C ILE A 516 -18.94 5.24 11.63
N GLY A 517 -18.79 6.42 11.02
CA GLY A 517 -19.62 7.58 11.36
C GLY A 517 -21.10 7.39 11.04
N GLU A 518 -21.43 6.66 9.98
CA GLU A 518 -22.83 6.35 9.64
C GLU A 518 -23.40 5.33 10.63
N ALA A 519 -22.62 4.31 11.00
CA ALA A 519 -23.03 3.30 11.97
C ALA A 519 -23.24 3.89 13.37
N LEU A 520 -22.33 4.77 13.82
CA LEU A 520 -22.46 5.54 15.05
C LEU A 520 -23.72 6.41 15.04
N LEU A 521 -23.95 7.18 13.96
CA LEU A 521 -25.12 8.04 13.83
C LEU A 521 -26.43 7.23 13.95
N ARG A 522 -26.55 6.14 13.19
CA ARG A 522 -27.75 5.29 13.22
C ARG A 522 -27.98 4.66 14.60
N SER A 523 -26.92 4.14 15.21
CA SER A 523 -27.03 3.50 16.54
C SER A 523 -27.41 4.52 17.61
N CYS A 524 -26.85 5.73 17.54
CA CYS A 524 -27.18 6.83 18.45
C CYS A 524 -28.64 7.28 18.30
N MET A 525 -29.15 7.37 17.06
CA MET A 525 -30.56 7.67 16.79
C MET A 525 -31.50 6.60 17.34
N VAL A 526 -31.15 5.31 17.17
CA VAL A 526 -31.93 4.19 17.73
C VAL A 526 -31.99 4.30 19.25
N GLN A 527 -30.84 4.53 19.90
CA GLN A 527 -30.79 4.69 21.35
C GLN A 527 -31.64 5.88 21.82
N ALA A 528 -31.53 7.05 21.18
CA ALA A 528 -32.34 8.22 21.53
C ALA A 528 -33.85 7.94 21.40
N ARG A 529 -34.26 7.18 20.37
CA ARG A 529 -35.66 6.78 20.18
C ARG A 529 -36.13 5.83 21.29
N GLU A 530 -35.29 4.87 21.68
CA GLU A 530 -35.57 3.94 22.77
C GLU A 530 -35.65 4.63 24.13
N GLU A 531 -34.89 5.71 24.32
CA GLU A 531 -34.95 6.58 25.51
C GLU A 531 -36.15 7.57 25.49
N GLY A 532 -36.96 7.56 24.42
CA GLY A 532 -38.23 8.29 24.34
C GLY A 532 -38.15 9.67 23.66
N PHE A 533 -36.99 10.06 23.13
CA PHE A 533 -36.86 11.32 22.39
C PHE A 533 -37.58 11.25 21.04
N GLN A 534 -38.22 12.35 20.65
CA GLN A 534 -38.99 12.46 19.40
C GLN A 534 -38.15 12.98 18.23
N ALA A 535 -37.06 13.69 18.52
CA ALA A 535 -36.16 14.25 17.53
C ALA A 535 -34.73 14.40 18.09
N LEU A 536 -33.77 14.57 17.19
CA LEU A 536 -32.39 14.98 17.49
C LEU A 536 -32.04 16.23 16.69
N SER A 537 -31.27 17.13 17.29
CA SER A 537 -30.65 18.26 16.58
C SER A 537 -29.14 18.11 16.47
N LEU A 538 -28.50 18.83 15.56
CA LEU A 538 -27.04 18.96 15.48
C LEU A 538 -26.64 20.26 14.77
N SER A 539 -25.41 20.71 15.02
CA SER A 539 -24.76 21.80 14.27
C SER A 539 -23.68 21.27 13.33
N VAL A 540 -23.65 21.76 12.09
CA VAL A 540 -22.63 21.37 11.10
C VAL A 540 -22.21 22.55 10.22
N ALA A 541 -20.90 22.76 10.04
CA ALA A 541 -20.40 23.82 9.17
C ALA A 541 -20.86 23.65 7.71
N VAL A 542 -21.17 24.77 7.03
CA VAL A 542 -21.67 24.78 5.64
C VAL A 542 -20.65 24.20 4.65
N HIS A 543 -19.38 24.07 5.00
CA HIS A 543 -18.36 23.44 4.14
C HIS A 543 -18.00 22.01 4.59
N ASN A 544 -18.56 21.53 5.69
CA ASN A 544 -18.28 20.19 6.18
C ASN A 544 -19.02 19.15 5.32
N ARG A 545 -18.27 18.18 4.79
CA ARG A 545 -18.80 17.10 3.94
C ARG A 545 -19.75 16.17 4.69
N SER A 546 -19.61 16.07 6.02
CA SER A 546 -20.46 15.24 6.89
C SER A 546 -21.94 15.63 6.82
N ARG A 547 -22.28 16.84 6.38
CA ARG A 547 -23.69 17.25 6.13
C ARG A 547 -24.46 16.24 5.28
N MET A 548 -23.82 15.65 4.26
CA MET A 548 -24.50 14.70 3.37
C MET A 548 -24.86 13.40 4.10
N MET A 549 -24.10 13.03 5.13
CA MET A 549 -24.39 11.87 5.98
C MET A 549 -25.63 12.16 6.85
N TYR A 550 -25.71 13.35 7.44
CA TYR A 550 -26.87 13.76 8.24
C TYR A 550 -28.15 13.83 7.39
N GLN A 551 -28.08 14.45 6.20
CA GLN A 551 -29.22 14.51 5.28
C GLN A 551 -29.73 13.12 4.88
N LYS A 552 -28.82 12.17 4.62
CA LYS A 552 -29.19 10.77 4.32
C LYS A 552 -29.83 10.05 5.51
N ALA A 553 -29.51 10.47 6.73
CA ALA A 553 -30.09 9.93 7.95
C ALA A 553 -31.44 10.59 8.32
N GLY A 554 -31.92 11.55 7.52
CA GLY A 554 -33.19 12.24 7.76
C GLY A 554 -33.08 13.58 8.49
N PHE A 555 -31.88 14.12 8.67
CA PHE A 555 -31.71 15.46 9.21
C PHE A 555 -32.03 16.51 8.14
N GLU A 556 -32.97 17.39 8.45
CA GLU A 556 -33.36 18.53 7.63
C GLU A 556 -32.81 19.83 8.22
N LYS A 557 -32.44 20.78 7.37
CA LYS A 557 -31.92 22.07 7.80
C LYS A 557 -33.08 22.93 8.33
N VAL A 558 -32.93 23.44 9.55
CA VAL A 558 -33.93 24.33 10.19
C VAL A 558 -33.43 25.77 10.32
N GLU A 559 -32.12 25.98 10.49
CA GLU A 559 -31.52 27.31 10.63
C GLU A 559 -30.11 27.35 10.01
N GLU A 560 -29.64 28.55 9.65
CA GLU A 560 -28.24 28.82 9.29
C GLU A 560 -27.75 30.08 10.00
N SER A 561 -26.68 29.95 10.78
CA SER A 561 -26.07 31.05 11.51
C SER A 561 -24.55 30.85 11.61
N GLY A 562 -23.78 31.94 11.47
CA GLY A 562 -22.33 31.93 11.64
C GLY A 562 -21.55 30.96 10.74
N GLY A 563 -22.10 30.59 9.57
CA GLY A 563 -21.48 29.60 8.68
C GLY A 563 -21.73 28.13 9.09
N ASN A 564 -22.67 27.88 10.00
CA ASN A 564 -23.14 26.56 10.40
C ASN A 564 -24.63 26.38 10.09
N TRP A 565 -25.04 25.14 9.82
CA TRP A 565 -26.44 24.73 9.74
C TRP A 565 -26.84 24.03 11.03
N THR A 566 -27.95 24.47 11.62
CA THR A 566 -28.69 23.68 12.59
C THR A 566 -29.60 22.74 11.81
N MET A 567 -29.52 21.45 12.11
CA MET A 567 -30.31 20.42 11.46
C MET A 567 -31.08 19.58 12.48
N VAL A 568 -32.27 19.11 12.11
CA VAL A 568 -33.15 18.30 12.97
C VAL A 568 -33.60 17.05 12.22
N ALA A 569 -33.55 15.89 12.87
CA ALA A 569 -34.17 14.66 12.40
C ALA A 569 -35.25 14.21 13.38
N ASN A 570 -36.43 13.88 12.86
CA ASN A 570 -37.43 13.15 13.61
C ASN A 570 -36.97 11.70 13.79
N LEU A 571 -37.08 11.19 15.01
CA LEU A 571 -36.60 9.86 15.37
C LEU A 571 -37.56 8.77 14.96
#